data_AF-A0A2E5J1I9-F1
#
_entry.id   AF-A0A2E5J1I9-F1
#
_cell.length_a   1.000
_cell.length_b   1.000
_cell.length_c   1.000
_cell.angle_alpha   90.00
_cell.angle_beta   90.00
_cell.angle_gamma   90.00
#
_symmetry.space_group_name_H-M   'P 1'
#
loop_
_entity.id
_entity.type
_entity.pdbx_description
1 polymer ?
#
loop_
_entity_poly.entity_id
_entity_poly.type
_entity_poly.pdbx_seq_one_letter_code
_entity_poly.pdbx_strand_id
1 'polypeptide(L)'
;PKPPAPPKPPAPPKPPAPPKPASSDVTIVSPPLKILQKKVKETIEKKPKKPEQSLVKKETQTLSTTTPVTGIFVDEARAKEHWDAEDHKSLLDFAEDAPKIHDPITDFTNAKVDAVFRNIDLPISDELRPRIRSLILSRLKGIRSNDQVEEKLAASKEIGGFAFTETEISQVMRAIALGLNHKKSQIKEVKNIPKIQKKDTSPSIPLPPEEIIANTKKQPVLEPMTNNVLSRQSTGNKPILHDVLPAQNHTPIPEKPSELQKAKASIQINRQSMGPVQELENMSIVAFRRLSPDPKNAIVQVENMINTIKNESFLFYIEAKKAWYSSPLFLQYHGLITEAINSKRTLQEQLAFQNVPNPLTMADLEVLITFNHSLI
;
A
#
# COMPACT_ATOMS: atom_id res chain seq x y z
N PRO A 1 -13.34 43.62 58.44
CA PRO A 1 -13.62 44.00 57.04
C PRO A 1 -13.23 42.86 56.08
N LYS A 2 -14.22 42.14 55.54
CA LYS A 2 -13.98 41.10 54.51
C LYS A 2 -13.53 41.77 53.20
N PRO A 3 -12.51 41.23 52.52
CA PRO A 3 -12.09 41.77 51.22
C PRO A 3 -13.23 41.62 50.19
N PRO A 4 -13.40 42.61 49.28
CA PRO A 4 -14.45 42.59 48.28
C PRO A 4 -14.25 41.41 47.32
N ALA A 5 -15.36 40.73 47.00
CA ALA A 5 -15.36 39.59 46.10
C ALA A 5 -14.89 40.02 44.69
N PRO A 6 -14.05 39.21 44.03
CA PRO A 6 -13.57 39.52 42.68
C PRO A 6 -14.74 39.57 41.68
N PRO A 7 -14.67 40.47 40.67
CA PRO A 7 -15.71 40.64 39.68
C PRO A 7 -15.91 39.36 38.86
N LYS A 8 -17.17 38.98 38.65
CA LYS A 8 -17.54 37.84 37.82
C LYS A 8 -17.00 38.04 36.39
N PRO A 9 -16.35 37.03 35.79
CA PRO A 9 -15.87 37.11 34.42
C PRO A 9 -17.05 37.32 33.45
N PRO A 10 -16.86 38.11 32.38
CA PRO A 10 -17.89 38.39 31.39
C PRO A 10 -18.32 37.09 30.69
N ALA A 11 -19.63 36.96 30.46
CA ALA A 11 -20.20 35.80 29.78
C ALA A 11 -19.59 35.65 28.37
N PRO A 12 -19.28 34.42 27.94
CA PRO A 12 -18.73 34.17 26.61
C PRO A 12 -19.72 34.63 25.52
N PRO A 13 -19.21 35.20 24.41
CA PRO A 13 -20.05 35.66 23.31
C PRO A 13 -20.85 34.49 22.71
N LYS A 14 -22.15 34.70 22.52
CA LYS A 14 -23.03 33.72 21.87
C LYS A 14 -22.49 33.38 20.47
N PRO A 15 -22.44 32.09 20.10
CA PRO A 15 -22.02 31.69 18.76
C PRO A 15 -22.98 32.28 17.71
N PRO A 16 -22.45 32.72 16.56
CA PRO A 16 -23.26 33.27 15.47
C PRO A 16 -24.24 32.21 14.95
N ALA A 17 -25.48 32.64 14.72
CA ALA A 17 -26.53 31.77 14.19
C ALA A 17 -26.14 31.23 12.80
N PRO A 18 -26.44 29.95 12.51
CA PRO A 18 -26.15 29.37 11.21
C PRO A 18 -26.89 30.11 10.09
N PRO A 19 -26.24 30.35 8.94
CA PRO A 19 -26.87 31.03 7.81
C PRO A 19 -28.06 30.20 7.29
N LYS A 20 -29.18 30.89 7.05
CA LYS A 20 -30.37 30.30 6.41
C LYS A 20 -29.98 29.73 5.05
N PRO A 21 -30.43 28.51 4.70
CA PRO A 21 -30.17 27.93 3.39
C PRO A 21 -30.79 28.82 2.31
N ALA A 22 -29.97 29.21 1.33
CA ALA A 22 -30.42 29.91 0.15
C ALA A 22 -31.36 28.99 -0.65
N SER A 23 -32.60 29.44 -0.84
CA SER A 23 -33.56 28.84 -1.76
C SER A 23 -33.05 29.04 -3.19
N SER A 24 -32.37 28.04 -3.75
CA SER A 24 -32.09 27.99 -5.18
C SER A 24 -33.27 27.34 -5.89
N ASP A 25 -34.19 28.17 -6.38
CA ASP A 25 -35.14 27.80 -7.43
C ASP A 25 -34.35 27.54 -8.72
N VAL A 26 -33.99 26.27 -8.94
CA VAL A 26 -33.50 25.80 -10.24
C VAL A 26 -34.70 25.18 -10.96
N THR A 27 -35.28 25.97 -11.85
CA THR A 27 -36.31 25.54 -12.79
C THR A 27 -35.70 24.56 -13.80
N ILE A 28 -35.76 23.26 -13.51
CA ILE A 28 -35.44 22.20 -14.46
C ILE A 28 -36.61 22.10 -15.44
N VAL A 29 -36.42 22.64 -16.65
CA VAL A 29 -37.31 22.41 -17.78
C VAL A 29 -37.07 20.99 -18.31
N SER A 30 -37.88 20.05 -17.86
CA SER A 30 -37.99 18.70 -18.43
C SER A 30 -38.92 18.73 -19.65
N PRO A 31 -38.51 18.24 -20.84
CA PRO A 31 -39.45 18.02 -21.93
C PRO A 31 -40.30 16.75 -21.69
N PRO A 32 -41.60 16.76 -22.03
CA PRO A 32 -42.51 15.67 -21.71
C PRO A 32 -42.40 14.51 -22.70
N LEU A 33 -41.90 13.36 -22.24
CA LEU A 33 -42.09 12.06 -22.90
C LEU A 33 -43.38 11.40 -22.40
N LYS A 34 -44.46 11.64 -23.13
CA LYS A 34 -45.63 10.77 -23.16
C LYS A 34 -46.10 10.69 -24.61
N ILE A 35 -45.98 9.53 -25.23
CA ILE A 35 -46.88 8.91 -26.22
C ILE A 35 -46.20 7.59 -26.65
N LEU A 36 -47.03 6.54 -26.81
CA LEU A 36 -46.71 5.18 -27.30
C LEU A 36 -46.31 4.12 -26.26
N GLN A 37 -47.26 3.80 -25.38
CA GLN A 37 -47.53 2.40 -25.04
C GLN A 37 -48.99 2.08 -25.38
N LYS A 38 -49.23 1.47 -26.54
CA LYS A 38 -50.44 0.69 -26.83
C LYS A 38 -50.25 -0.09 -28.15
N LYS A 39 -50.59 -1.39 -28.10
CA LYS A 39 -50.41 -2.44 -29.13
C LYS A 39 -48.94 -2.81 -29.33
N VAL A 40 -48.51 -4.05 -29.08
CA VAL A 40 -48.97 -5.26 -29.75
C VAL A 40 -48.85 -6.46 -28.79
N LYS A 41 -49.98 -7.10 -28.49
CA LYS A 41 -50.06 -8.52 -28.16
C LYS A 41 -50.61 -9.24 -29.39
N GLU A 42 -50.07 -10.43 -29.62
CA GLU A 42 -50.58 -11.49 -30.50
C GLU A 42 -50.75 -11.15 -31.98
N THR A 43 -50.01 -11.87 -32.85
CA THR A 43 -50.57 -12.71 -33.92
C THR A 43 -49.43 -13.36 -34.72
N ILE A 44 -49.23 -14.65 -34.48
CA ILE A 44 -49.18 -15.74 -35.48
C ILE A 44 -48.20 -15.59 -36.66
N GLU A 45 -47.18 -16.46 -36.65
CA GLU A 45 -46.79 -17.38 -37.73
C GLU A 45 -47.09 -16.93 -39.17
N LYS A 46 -46.04 -16.55 -39.92
CA LYS A 46 -45.94 -16.73 -41.39
C LYS A 46 -44.55 -16.36 -41.92
N LYS A 47 -43.95 -17.29 -42.67
CA LYS A 47 -42.78 -17.07 -43.56
C LYS A 47 -43.08 -15.94 -44.57
N PRO A 48 -42.08 -15.12 -44.93
CA PRO A 48 -41.86 -14.80 -46.35
C PRO A 48 -40.36 -14.73 -46.70
N LYS A 49 -39.91 -15.35 -47.79
CA LYS A 49 -39.85 -14.84 -49.18
C LYS A 49 -38.92 -13.62 -49.35
N LYS A 50 -37.81 -13.91 -50.01
CA LYS A 50 -36.77 -13.06 -50.60
C LYS A 50 -37.39 -11.87 -51.38
N PRO A 51 -37.03 -10.62 -51.08
CA PRO A 51 -37.28 -9.51 -51.97
C PRO A 51 -36.03 -9.22 -52.81
N GLU A 52 -36.20 -9.29 -54.13
CA GLU A 52 -35.41 -8.53 -55.09
C GLU A 52 -35.44 -7.06 -54.69
N GLN A 53 -34.26 -6.46 -54.53
CA GLN A 53 -34.13 -5.01 -54.45
C GLN A 53 -33.48 -4.49 -55.72
N SER A 54 -34.28 -3.64 -56.34
CA SER A 54 -34.12 -2.88 -57.56
C SER A 54 -32.87 -2.00 -57.57
N LEU A 55 -32.27 -1.94 -58.76
CA LEU A 55 -31.23 -1.03 -59.20
C LEU A 55 -31.50 0.44 -58.82
N VAL A 56 -30.64 1.00 -57.96
CA VAL A 56 -30.44 2.45 -57.88
C VAL A 56 -29.23 2.79 -58.74
N LYS A 57 -29.46 3.68 -59.72
CA LYS A 57 -28.46 4.20 -60.65
C LYS A 57 -27.31 4.85 -59.89
N LYS A 58 -26.08 4.38 -60.17
CA LYS A 58 -24.83 5.03 -59.79
C LYS A 58 -24.68 6.33 -60.57
N GLU A 59 -24.66 7.45 -59.88
CA GLU A 59 -24.10 8.69 -60.41
C GLU A 59 -22.56 8.60 -60.31
N THR A 60 -21.92 8.77 -61.46
CA THR A 60 -20.47 8.71 -61.63
C THR A 60 -19.84 10.02 -61.14
N GLN A 61 -19.39 10.06 -59.90
CA GLN A 61 -18.42 11.05 -59.45
C GLN A 61 -17.06 10.74 -60.08
N THR A 62 -16.69 11.50 -61.10
CA THR A 62 -15.37 11.51 -61.70
C THR A 62 -14.41 12.27 -60.78
N LEU A 63 -13.77 11.56 -59.87
CA LEU A 63 -12.63 12.09 -59.11
C LEU A 63 -11.46 12.30 -60.07
N SER A 64 -11.03 13.55 -60.21
CA SER A 64 -9.88 13.97 -60.99
C SER A 64 -8.61 13.29 -60.45
N THR A 65 -8.12 12.34 -61.23
CA THR A 65 -6.81 11.73 -61.13
C THR A 65 -5.72 12.78 -61.37
N THR A 66 -4.84 12.99 -60.40
CA THR A 66 -3.50 13.54 -60.68
C THR A 66 -2.48 12.81 -59.82
N THR A 67 -1.40 12.43 -60.49
CA THR A 67 -0.24 11.61 -60.08
C THR A 67 -0.46 10.08 -59.99
N PRO A 68 0.10 9.28 -60.92
CA PRO A 68 0.15 7.84 -60.78
C PRO A 68 1.15 7.48 -59.68
N VAL A 69 0.64 6.94 -58.58
CA VAL A 69 1.45 6.41 -57.47
C VAL A 69 1.92 5.00 -57.88
N THR A 70 2.98 4.91 -58.67
CA THR A 70 3.56 3.63 -59.12
C THR A 70 4.52 2.99 -58.11
N GLY A 71 4.60 3.52 -56.88
CA GLY A 71 5.61 3.09 -55.89
C GLY A 71 5.11 2.52 -54.57
N ILE A 72 3.80 2.54 -54.26
CA ILE A 72 3.29 2.17 -52.92
C ILE A 72 2.86 0.69 -52.83
N PHE A 73 2.73 -0.02 -53.95
CA PHE A 73 2.25 -1.42 -53.97
C PHE A 73 3.36 -2.48 -54.11
N VAL A 74 4.63 -2.11 -53.92
CA VAL A 74 5.73 -3.11 -53.89
C VAL A 74 5.75 -3.88 -52.57
N ASP A 75 5.12 -3.36 -51.51
CA ASP A 75 5.10 -4.00 -50.19
C ASP A 75 3.98 -5.05 -50.00
N GLU A 76 2.96 -5.10 -50.87
CA GLU A 76 1.90 -6.14 -50.77
C GLU A 76 2.43 -7.55 -51.06
N ALA A 77 3.53 -7.67 -51.82
CA ALA A 77 4.18 -8.96 -52.08
C ALA A 77 5.06 -9.42 -50.90
N ARG A 78 5.66 -8.49 -50.13
CA ARG A 78 6.41 -8.81 -48.90
C ARG A 78 5.50 -9.09 -47.70
N ALA A 79 4.31 -8.48 -47.66
CA ALA A 79 3.34 -8.70 -46.59
C ALA A 79 2.72 -10.11 -46.58
N LYS A 80 2.93 -10.92 -47.64
CA LYS A 80 2.44 -12.30 -47.71
C LYS A 80 3.40 -13.35 -47.16
N GLU A 81 4.62 -12.98 -46.79
CA GLU A 81 5.65 -13.99 -46.62
C GLU A 81 5.67 -14.66 -45.24
N HIS A 82 5.28 -14.01 -44.13
CA HIS A 82 5.16 -14.66 -42.81
C HIS A 82 3.99 -14.04 -42.01
N TRP A 83 2.79 -14.60 -42.15
CA TRP A 83 1.76 -14.50 -41.11
C TRP A 83 1.74 -15.87 -40.44
N ASP A 84 2.24 -15.95 -39.22
CA ASP A 84 2.18 -17.18 -38.45
C ASP A 84 0.73 -17.45 -38.04
N ALA A 85 0.36 -18.72 -37.86
CA ALA A 85 -0.99 -19.09 -37.43
C ALA A 85 -1.41 -18.44 -36.08
N GLU A 86 -0.45 -17.90 -35.34
CA GLU A 86 -0.66 -17.17 -34.09
C GLU A 86 -1.05 -15.69 -34.29
N ASP A 87 -0.72 -15.06 -35.42
CA ASP A 87 -1.04 -13.63 -35.68
C ASP A 87 -2.52 -13.37 -35.96
N HIS A 88 -3.28 -14.43 -36.27
CA HIS A 88 -4.74 -14.36 -36.41
C HIS A 88 -5.47 -14.52 -35.08
N LYS A 89 -4.78 -14.80 -33.96
CA LYS A 89 -5.43 -14.79 -32.65
C LYS A 89 -5.81 -13.37 -32.29
N SER A 90 -7.12 -13.13 -32.21
CA SER A 90 -7.67 -11.90 -31.71
C SER A 90 -7.07 -11.58 -30.34
N LEU A 91 -6.70 -10.31 -30.10
CA LEU A 91 -6.29 -9.81 -28.78
C LEU A 91 -7.34 -10.08 -27.67
N LEU A 92 -8.58 -10.36 -28.05
CA LEU A 92 -9.67 -10.77 -27.14
C LEU A 92 -9.72 -12.28 -26.84
N ASP A 93 -9.07 -13.11 -27.67
CA ASP A 93 -8.96 -14.56 -27.49
C ASP A 93 -7.69 -14.97 -26.73
N PHE A 94 -6.85 -14.00 -26.35
CA PHE A 94 -5.95 -14.17 -25.22
C PHE A 94 -6.83 -14.31 -23.97
N ALA A 95 -7.28 -15.54 -23.74
CA ALA A 95 -7.57 -16.04 -22.41
C ALA A 95 -6.25 -16.07 -21.61
N GLU A 96 -5.58 -14.92 -21.46
CA GLU A 96 -4.82 -14.68 -20.25
C GLU A 96 -5.81 -14.91 -19.13
N ASP A 97 -5.57 -15.98 -18.37
CA ASP A 97 -6.29 -16.40 -17.18
C ASP A 97 -7.18 -15.26 -16.65
N ALA A 98 -8.43 -15.20 -17.13
CA ALA A 98 -9.39 -14.23 -16.63
C ALA A 98 -9.31 -14.40 -15.12
N PRO A 99 -8.88 -13.36 -14.37
CA PRO A 99 -8.35 -13.52 -13.02
C PRO A 99 -9.35 -14.37 -12.29
N LYS A 100 -8.97 -15.62 -11.98
CA LYS A 100 -9.86 -16.64 -11.42
C LYS A 100 -10.67 -15.91 -10.38
N ILE A 101 -11.99 -15.81 -10.62
CA ILE A 101 -12.93 -15.08 -9.76
C ILE A 101 -12.51 -15.43 -8.35
N HIS A 102 -11.84 -14.48 -7.67
CA HIS A 102 -11.19 -14.82 -6.42
C HIS A 102 -12.31 -15.29 -5.52
N ASP A 103 -12.22 -16.53 -5.04
CA ASP A 103 -13.11 -17.00 -3.98
C ASP A 103 -13.17 -15.87 -2.94
N PRO A 104 -14.38 -15.43 -2.54
CA PRO A 104 -14.50 -14.25 -1.71
C PRO A 104 -13.58 -14.45 -0.51
N ILE A 105 -12.62 -13.54 -0.36
CA ILE A 105 -11.53 -13.57 0.64
C ILE A 105 -12.07 -13.76 2.09
N THR A 106 -13.39 -13.65 2.26
CA THR A 106 -14.15 -13.94 3.46
C THR A 106 -13.91 -15.34 4.03
N ASP A 107 -13.81 -16.38 3.20
CA ASP A 107 -13.97 -17.75 3.71
C ASP A 107 -12.77 -18.22 4.51
N PHE A 108 -11.56 -17.90 4.05
CA PHE A 108 -10.34 -18.20 4.79
C PHE A 108 -10.25 -17.41 6.10
N THR A 109 -10.75 -16.17 6.12
CA THR A 109 -10.78 -15.38 7.36
C THR A 109 -11.80 -15.92 8.36
N ASN A 110 -12.94 -16.42 7.89
CA ASN A 110 -13.97 -17.01 8.75
C ASN A 110 -13.47 -18.30 9.42
N ALA A 111 -12.81 -19.18 8.68
CA ALA A 111 -12.22 -20.41 9.24
C ALA A 111 -11.20 -20.12 10.36
N LYS A 112 -10.42 -19.04 10.22
CA LYS A 112 -9.50 -18.59 11.27
C LYS A 112 -10.21 -18.06 12.50
N VAL A 113 -11.28 -17.30 12.31
CA VAL A 113 -12.10 -16.83 13.44
C VAL A 113 -12.67 -18.03 14.20
N ASP A 114 -13.14 -19.06 13.49
CA ASP A 114 -13.61 -20.30 14.12
C ASP A 114 -12.50 -21.04 14.88
N ALA A 115 -11.27 -21.05 14.36
CA ALA A 115 -10.11 -21.59 15.08
C ALA A 115 -9.78 -20.78 16.35
N VAL A 116 -9.92 -19.45 16.32
CA VAL A 116 -9.76 -18.60 17.52
C VAL A 116 -10.84 -18.93 18.55
N PHE A 117 -12.11 -19.10 18.14
CA PHE A 117 -13.18 -19.51 19.06
C PHE A 117 -12.96 -20.90 19.69
N ARG A 118 -12.33 -21.83 18.98
CA ARG A 118 -11.99 -23.15 19.54
C ARG A 118 -10.93 -23.10 20.65
N ASN A 119 -10.11 -22.05 20.67
CA ASN A 119 -9.05 -21.85 21.68
C ASN A 119 -9.52 -21.00 22.86
N ILE A 120 -10.77 -20.51 22.84
CA ILE A 120 -11.34 -19.69 23.90
C ILE A 120 -12.27 -20.57 24.73
N ASP A 121 -11.81 -20.97 25.92
CA ASP A 121 -12.59 -21.73 26.90
C ASP A 121 -13.43 -20.78 27.78
N LEU A 122 -14.22 -19.90 27.15
CA LEU A 122 -15.07 -18.94 27.86
C LEU A 122 -16.54 -19.24 27.61
N PRO A 123 -17.40 -19.23 28.65
CA PRO A 123 -18.84 -19.36 28.49
C PRO A 123 -19.42 -18.06 27.91
N ILE A 124 -19.38 -17.93 26.58
CA ILE A 124 -19.91 -16.77 25.85
C ILE A 124 -21.39 -17.01 25.56
N SER A 125 -22.25 -16.06 25.94
CA SER A 125 -23.66 -16.06 25.55
C SER A 125 -23.81 -15.99 24.02
N ASP A 126 -24.73 -16.78 23.46
CA ASP A 126 -24.96 -16.86 22.00
C ASP A 126 -25.26 -15.50 21.36
N GLU A 127 -25.84 -14.57 22.10
CA GLU A 127 -26.11 -13.19 21.65
C GLU A 127 -24.83 -12.38 21.40
N LEU A 128 -23.78 -12.62 22.18
CA LEU A 128 -22.51 -11.89 22.09
C LEU A 128 -21.58 -12.49 21.04
N ARG A 129 -21.75 -13.77 20.73
CA ARG A 129 -20.93 -14.53 19.79
C ARG A 129 -20.75 -13.85 18.41
N PRO A 130 -21.80 -13.37 17.70
CA PRO A 130 -21.63 -12.69 16.42
C PRO A 130 -20.88 -11.36 16.55
N ARG A 131 -21.05 -10.65 17.67
CA ARG A 131 -20.35 -9.38 17.92
C ARG A 131 -18.86 -9.60 18.17
N ILE A 132 -18.51 -10.61 18.99
CA ILE A 132 -17.10 -11.02 19.20
C ILE A 132 -16.48 -11.49 17.88
N ARG A 133 -17.23 -12.25 17.06
CA ARG A 133 -16.78 -12.70 15.73
C ARG A 133 -16.37 -11.51 14.86
N SER A 134 -17.19 -10.45 14.82
CA SER A 134 -16.90 -9.22 14.08
C SER A 134 -15.67 -8.47 14.63
N LEU A 135 -15.52 -8.42 15.95
CA LEU A 135 -14.35 -7.80 16.61
C LEU A 135 -13.05 -8.54 16.25
N ILE A 136 -13.02 -9.87 16.39
CA ILE A 136 -11.88 -10.73 16.04
C ILE A 136 -11.55 -10.60 14.55
N LEU A 137 -12.55 -10.66 13.67
CA LEU A 137 -12.36 -10.55 12.22
C LEU A 137 -11.72 -9.21 11.85
N SER A 138 -12.19 -8.11 12.43
CA SER A 138 -11.62 -6.78 12.22
C SER A 138 -10.17 -6.70 12.72
N ARG A 139 -9.84 -7.37 13.83
CA ARG A 139 -8.46 -7.47 14.32
C ARG A 139 -7.57 -8.30 13.39
N LEU A 140 -8.05 -9.46 12.91
CA LEU A 140 -7.34 -10.31 11.94
C LEU A 140 -7.11 -9.61 10.60
N LYS A 141 -8.00 -8.70 10.21
CA LYS A 141 -7.85 -7.83 9.03
C LYS A 141 -6.92 -6.64 9.27
N GLY A 142 -6.44 -6.42 10.50
CA GLY A 142 -5.56 -5.29 10.84
C GLY A 142 -6.27 -3.94 10.94
N ILE A 143 -7.61 -3.91 10.94
CA ILE A 143 -8.41 -2.68 11.00
C ILE A 143 -8.39 -2.08 12.42
N ARG A 144 -8.29 -2.93 13.45
CA ARG A 144 -8.23 -2.52 14.86
C ARG A 144 -6.88 -2.84 15.48
N SER A 145 -6.39 -1.95 16.36
CA SER A 145 -5.20 -2.18 17.18
C SER A 145 -5.51 -3.12 18.37
N ASN A 146 -4.47 -3.58 19.08
CA ASN A 146 -4.67 -4.40 20.29
C ASN A 146 -5.44 -3.62 21.37
N ASP A 147 -5.03 -2.38 21.63
CA ASP A 147 -5.63 -1.52 22.66
C ASP A 147 -7.13 -1.27 22.41
N GLN A 148 -7.52 -1.08 21.14
CA GLN A 148 -8.93 -0.91 20.77
C GLN A 148 -9.77 -2.18 20.99
N VAL A 149 -9.15 -3.36 20.82
CA VAL A 149 -9.83 -4.63 21.09
C VAL A 149 -9.99 -4.82 22.59
N GLU A 150 -8.96 -4.54 23.38
CA GLU A 150 -9.00 -4.62 24.84
C GLU A 150 -10.03 -3.65 25.42
N GLU A 151 -10.04 -2.40 24.97
CA GLU A 151 -11.03 -1.39 25.39
C GLU A 151 -12.46 -1.85 25.08
N LYS A 152 -12.70 -2.43 23.89
CA LYS A 152 -14.02 -2.94 23.52
C LYS A 152 -14.44 -4.17 24.32
N LEU A 153 -13.50 -5.07 24.65
CA LEU A 153 -13.77 -6.23 25.49
C LEU A 153 -14.04 -5.81 26.95
N ALA A 154 -13.35 -4.80 27.46
CA ALA A 154 -13.53 -4.25 28.81
C ALA A 154 -14.81 -3.40 28.95
N ALA A 155 -15.24 -2.70 27.90
CA ALA A 155 -16.40 -1.82 27.94
C ALA A 155 -17.69 -2.55 28.37
N SER A 156 -18.60 -1.85 29.04
CA SER A 156 -19.86 -2.43 29.53
C SER A 156 -20.81 -2.79 28.38
N LYS A 157 -21.73 -3.73 28.65
CA LYS A 157 -22.74 -4.17 27.67
C LYS A 157 -23.65 -3.03 27.18
N GLU A 158 -23.88 -2.02 28.01
CA GLU A 158 -24.69 -0.83 27.70
C GLU A 158 -24.06 0.03 26.60
N ILE A 159 -22.73 0.15 26.59
CA ILE A 159 -21.96 0.91 25.60
C ILE A 159 -21.62 0.02 24.37
N GLY A 160 -22.19 -1.18 24.31
CA GLY A 160 -21.92 -2.16 23.26
C GLY A 160 -20.55 -2.84 23.39
N GLY A 161 -20.00 -2.91 24.60
CA GLY A 161 -18.85 -3.75 24.94
C GLY A 161 -19.26 -5.14 25.44
N PHE A 162 -18.30 -5.88 26.02
CA PHE A 162 -18.49 -7.26 26.46
C PHE A 162 -18.43 -7.46 27.98
N ALA A 163 -17.98 -6.45 28.73
CA ALA A 163 -17.79 -6.48 30.18
C ALA A 163 -16.95 -7.68 30.64
N PHE A 164 -15.92 -8.03 29.86
CA PHE A 164 -15.00 -9.12 30.21
C PHE A 164 -14.02 -8.67 31.30
N THR A 165 -13.67 -9.61 32.16
CA THR A 165 -12.61 -9.47 33.15
C THR A 165 -11.24 -9.45 32.46
N GLU A 166 -10.25 -8.86 33.12
CA GLU A 166 -8.89 -8.74 32.58
C GLU A 166 -8.25 -10.09 32.21
N THR A 167 -8.60 -11.15 32.95
CA THR A 167 -8.18 -12.52 32.65
C THR A 167 -8.81 -13.06 31.38
N GLU A 168 -10.10 -12.80 31.16
CA GLU A 168 -10.83 -13.20 29.95
C GLU A 168 -10.32 -12.43 28.73
N ILE A 169 -10.06 -11.13 28.88
CA ILE A 169 -9.46 -10.29 27.84
C ILE A 169 -8.10 -10.86 27.43
N SER A 170 -7.25 -11.17 28.41
CA SER A 170 -5.93 -11.76 28.17
C SER A 170 -6.00 -13.10 27.43
N GLN A 171 -7.01 -13.93 27.74
CA GLN A 171 -7.24 -15.20 27.06
C GLN A 171 -7.67 -15.00 25.60
N VAL A 172 -8.60 -14.08 25.34
CA VAL A 172 -9.03 -13.73 23.97
C VAL A 172 -7.87 -13.16 23.17
N MET A 173 -7.07 -12.26 23.75
CA MET A 173 -5.91 -11.67 23.08
C MET A 173 -4.84 -12.72 22.76
N ARG A 174 -4.59 -13.67 23.67
CA ARG A 174 -3.70 -14.81 23.42
C ARG A 174 -4.20 -15.68 22.25
N ALA A 175 -5.49 -15.98 22.20
CA ALA A 175 -6.09 -16.78 21.13
C ALA A 175 -5.99 -16.06 19.76
N ILE A 176 -6.20 -14.75 19.72
CA ILE A 176 -6.02 -13.93 18.50
C ILE A 176 -4.57 -13.93 18.04
N ALA A 177 -3.60 -13.80 18.96
CA ALA A 177 -2.18 -13.82 18.64
C ALA A 177 -1.74 -15.15 18.01
N LEU A 178 -2.26 -16.27 18.51
CA LEU A 178 -2.07 -17.59 17.89
C LEU A 178 -2.66 -17.65 16.48
N GLY A 179 -3.88 -17.12 16.28
CA GLY A 179 -4.54 -17.03 14.98
C GLY A 179 -3.77 -16.20 13.93
N LEU A 180 -3.07 -15.14 14.36
CA LEU A 180 -2.23 -14.31 13.49
C LEU A 180 -0.93 -15.03 13.07
N ASN A 181 -0.32 -15.79 14.00
CA ASN A 181 0.96 -16.47 13.77
C ASN A 181 0.87 -17.65 12.79
N HIS A 182 -0.31 -18.26 12.61
CA HIS A 182 -0.52 -19.30 11.59
C HIS A 182 -0.17 -18.85 10.15
N LYS A 183 -0.14 -17.55 9.85
CA LYS A 183 0.25 -17.02 8.53
C LYS A 183 1.75 -17.13 8.25
N LYS A 184 2.62 -17.17 9.28
CA LYS A 184 4.08 -17.26 9.10
C LYS A 184 4.56 -18.70 8.92
N SER A 185 3.87 -19.69 9.49
CA SER A 185 4.28 -21.09 9.44
C SER A 185 3.80 -21.79 8.17
N GLN A 186 2.56 -21.55 7.70
CA GLN A 186 2.02 -22.25 6.52
C GLN A 186 2.58 -21.78 5.17
N ILE A 187 3.21 -20.60 5.09
CA ILE A 187 3.86 -20.14 3.84
C ILE A 187 5.21 -20.87 3.62
N LYS A 188 5.78 -21.53 4.65
CA LYS A 188 7.02 -22.31 4.52
C LYS A 188 6.81 -23.82 4.31
N GLU A 189 5.59 -24.34 4.46
CA GLU A 189 5.39 -25.79 4.60
C GLU A 189 4.81 -26.51 3.36
N VAL A 190 4.63 -25.83 2.22
CA VAL A 190 4.07 -26.44 0.99
C VAL A 190 5.12 -26.87 -0.05
N LYS A 191 6.43 -26.82 0.27
CA LYS A 191 7.49 -27.24 -0.69
C LYS A 191 8.38 -28.42 -0.30
N ASN A 192 8.18 -29.10 0.82
CA ASN A 192 8.94 -30.31 1.11
C ASN A 192 8.15 -31.32 1.93
N ILE A 193 7.47 -32.24 1.23
CA ILE A 193 7.13 -33.56 1.78
C ILE A 193 7.81 -34.59 0.87
N PRO A 194 8.92 -35.22 1.31
CA PRO A 194 9.41 -36.45 0.69
C PRO A 194 8.38 -37.56 0.95
N LYS A 195 7.99 -38.27 -0.11
CA LYS A 195 7.24 -39.54 -0.01
C LYS A 195 8.04 -40.53 0.85
N ILE A 196 7.61 -40.74 2.09
CA ILE A 196 8.11 -41.83 2.93
C ILE A 196 7.26 -43.06 2.62
N GLN A 197 7.90 -44.04 2.01
CA GLN A 197 7.36 -45.37 1.77
C GLN A 197 7.20 -46.08 3.11
N LYS A 198 6.01 -46.67 3.30
CA LYS A 198 5.75 -47.65 4.36
C LYS A 198 6.61 -48.88 4.10
N LYS A 199 7.39 -49.31 5.09
CA LYS A 199 7.79 -50.71 5.19
C LYS A 199 7.91 -51.12 6.64
N ASP A 200 7.20 -52.19 6.94
CA ASP A 200 7.08 -52.87 8.22
C ASP A 200 8.44 -53.27 8.78
N THR A 201 8.64 -53.11 10.08
CA THR A 201 9.04 -54.21 10.99
C THR A 201 9.18 -53.70 12.41
N SER A 202 8.35 -54.27 13.30
CA SER A 202 8.70 -54.44 14.72
C SER A 202 9.84 -55.48 14.80
N PRO A 203 10.78 -55.37 15.75
CA PRO A 203 10.60 -56.20 16.92
C PRO A 203 11.02 -55.55 18.26
N SER A 204 10.38 -56.13 19.28
CA SER A 204 10.49 -56.00 20.72
C SER A 204 11.89 -56.31 21.30
N ILE A 205 12.02 -56.07 22.63
CA ILE A 205 12.94 -56.64 23.64
C ILE A 205 14.10 -55.67 24.05
N PRO A 206 14.55 -55.58 25.33
CA PRO A 206 13.86 -55.30 26.62
C PRO A 206 14.64 -54.27 27.51
N LEU A 207 14.00 -53.74 28.57
CA LEU A 207 14.70 -53.14 29.74
C LEU A 207 15.54 -54.22 30.47
N PRO A 208 16.73 -53.92 31.04
CA PRO A 208 16.87 -53.46 32.45
C PRO A 208 18.20 -52.67 32.72
N PRO A 209 18.71 -52.55 33.97
CA PRO A 209 18.25 -51.76 35.11
C PRO A 209 19.30 -50.73 35.60
N GLU A 210 18.92 -49.94 36.62
CA GLU A 210 19.79 -49.05 37.41
C GLU A 210 21.10 -49.69 37.86
N GLU A 211 22.20 -48.93 37.79
CA GLU A 211 23.31 -49.10 38.73
C GLU A 211 24.05 -47.79 39.02
N ILE A 212 24.26 -47.60 40.32
CA ILE A 212 24.85 -46.47 41.03
C ILE A 212 26.36 -46.59 40.95
N ILE A 213 27.10 -45.59 40.43
CA ILE A 213 28.49 -45.37 40.86
C ILE A 213 28.83 -43.87 40.89
N ALA A 214 29.13 -43.42 42.10
CA ALA A 214 29.80 -42.17 42.42
C ALA A 214 31.19 -42.09 41.76
N ASN A 215 31.55 -40.94 41.18
CA ASN A 215 32.92 -40.49 41.36
C ASN A 215 33.11 -38.98 41.26
N THR A 216 33.55 -38.47 42.41
CA THR A 216 34.04 -37.13 42.70
C THR A 216 35.32 -36.85 41.94
N LYS A 217 35.38 -35.74 41.19
CA LYS A 217 36.67 -35.07 40.95
C LYS A 217 36.53 -33.56 40.98
N LYS A 218 37.20 -33.00 41.98
CA LYS A 218 37.35 -31.60 42.34
C LYS A 218 37.94 -30.80 41.18
N GLN A 219 37.38 -29.62 40.94
CA GLN A 219 38.11 -28.48 40.34
C GLN A 219 37.90 -27.23 41.20
N PRO A 220 38.90 -26.31 41.20
CA PRO A 220 39.12 -25.42 42.32
C PRO A 220 38.32 -24.12 42.20
N VAL A 221 37.98 -23.66 43.40
CA VAL A 221 37.45 -22.35 43.78
C VAL A 221 38.28 -21.22 43.16
N LEU A 222 37.61 -20.31 42.46
CA LEU A 222 37.98 -18.90 42.39
C LEU A 222 36.76 -18.09 42.85
N GLU A 223 37.04 -17.21 43.81
CA GLU A 223 36.09 -16.42 44.56
C GLU A 223 35.38 -15.35 43.73
N PRO A 224 34.17 -14.91 44.17
CA PRO A 224 33.43 -13.82 43.58
C PRO A 224 33.89 -12.46 44.13
N MET A 225 34.41 -11.59 43.26
CA MET A 225 34.60 -10.18 43.60
C MET A 225 33.54 -9.30 42.94
N THR A 226 32.74 -8.69 43.83
CA THR A 226 32.34 -7.28 43.85
C THR A 226 31.27 -6.80 42.86
N ASN A 227 30.03 -6.80 43.36
CA ASN A 227 29.18 -5.62 43.57
C ASN A 227 29.20 -4.53 42.48
N ASN A 228 28.21 -4.56 41.60
CA ASN A 228 27.63 -3.32 41.06
C ASN A 228 26.11 -3.40 41.10
N VAL A 229 25.58 -3.26 42.32
CA VAL A 229 24.16 -3.03 42.59
C VAL A 229 23.92 -1.55 42.34
N LEU A 230 23.41 -1.19 41.15
CA LEU A 230 22.76 0.11 40.99
C LEU A 230 21.41 0.06 41.70
N SER A 231 21.41 0.64 42.92
CA SER A 231 20.23 1.08 43.65
C SER A 231 19.29 1.87 42.74
N ARG A 232 18.18 1.24 42.34
CA ARG A 232 16.98 1.96 41.89
C ARG A 232 16.08 2.14 43.11
N GLN A 233 16.45 3.08 43.97
CA GLN A 233 15.57 3.53 45.03
C GLN A 233 14.48 4.45 44.44
N SER A 234 13.26 3.95 44.59
CA SER A 234 11.99 4.66 44.78
C SER A 234 12.12 6.13 45.22
N THR A 235 11.34 7.02 44.62
CA THR A 235 10.18 7.71 45.25
C THR A 235 9.80 8.97 44.46
N GLY A 236 8.56 9.03 43.97
CA GLY A 236 7.70 10.19 44.17
C GLY A 236 8.11 11.60 43.72
N ASN A 237 8.82 11.76 42.59
CA ASN A 237 8.93 13.09 41.98
C ASN A 237 7.68 13.40 41.14
N LYS A 238 6.89 14.33 41.66
CA LYS A 238 5.82 15.03 40.94
C LYS A 238 6.31 15.44 39.55
N PRO A 239 5.48 15.38 38.49
CA PRO A 239 5.86 15.92 37.19
C PRO A 239 6.21 17.39 37.39
N ILE A 240 7.49 17.71 37.19
CA ILE A 240 7.93 19.10 37.08
C ILE A 240 7.28 19.58 35.78
N LEU A 241 6.16 20.30 35.92
CA LEU A 241 5.64 21.19 34.90
C LEU A 241 6.79 22.14 34.56
N HIS A 242 7.48 21.87 33.46
CA HIS A 242 8.27 22.88 32.81
C HIS A 242 7.28 23.96 32.38
N ASP A 243 7.20 25.04 33.17
CA ASP A 243 6.56 26.28 32.76
C ASP A 243 7.26 26.69 31.46
N VAL A 244 6.56 26.46 30.35
CA VAL A 244 6.89 27.00 29.05
C VAL A 244 6.72 28.51 29.21
N LEU A 245 7.82 29.18 29.59
CA LEU A 245 7.87 30.64 29.56
C LEU A 245 7.53 31.06 28.12
N PRO A 246 6.46 31.83 27.90
CA PRO A 246 6.18 32.39 26.60
C PRO A 246 7.41 33.20 26.19
N ALA A 247 7.92 32.95 24.98
CA ALA A 247 9.05 33.68 24.41
C ALA A 247 8.78 35.17 24.59
N GLN A 248 9.56 35.82 25.46
CA GLN A 248 9.47 37.26 25.63
C GLN A 248 9.84 37.89 24.29
N ASN A 249 8.90 38.67 23.76
CA ASN A 249 9.08 39.51 22.61
C ASN A 249 10.23 40.49 22.91
N HIS A 250 11.44 40.13 22.51
CA HIS A 250 12.55 41.07 22.48
C HIS A 250 12.22 42.13 21.43
N THR A 251 12.00 43.33 21.93
CA THR A 251 11.89 44.56 21.14
C THR A 251 13.16 44.74 20.31
N PRO A 252 13.03 45.18 19.05
CA PRO A 252 14.18 45.33 18.15
C PRO A 252 15.02 46.52 18.58
N ILE A 253 16.30 46.26 18.86
CA ILE A 253 17.34 47.28 18.94
C ILE A 253 17.63 47.73 17.50
N PRO A 254 17.57 49.04 17.17
CA PRO A 254 17.89 49.53 15.84
C PRO A 254 19.40 49.72 15.70
N GLU A 255 20.12 48.67 15.32
CA GLU A 255 21.51 48.77 14.92
C GLU A 255 21.66 48.68 13.39
N LYS A 256 22.23 49.77 12.88
CA LYS A 256 22.78 50.03 11.54
C LYS A 256 22.98 48.80 10.61
N PRO A 257 22.46 48.84 9.37
CA PRO A 257 22.67 47.76 8.41
C PRO A 257 24.12 47.75 7.90
N SER A 258 24.90 46.75 8.31
CA SER A 258 26.19 46.44 7.73
C SER A 258 25.96 45.56 6.48
N GLU A 259 26.44 46.05 5.34
CA GLU A 259 26.12 45.61 3.97
C GLU A 259 26.69 44.21 3.58
N LEU A 260 27.31 43.48 4.51
CA LEU A 260 27.97 42.18 4.24
C LEU A 260 27.20 40.94 4.71
N GLN A 261 25.98 41.07 5.26
CA GLN A 261 25.16 39.92 5.69
C GLN A 261 24.09 39.46 4.66
N LYS A 262 24.07 40.04 3.45
CA LYS A 262 23.11 39.65 2.38
C LYS A 262 23.39 38.30 1.70
N ALA A 263 24.47 37.58 2.05
CA ALA A 263 24.79 36.28 1.44
C ALA A 263 24.31 35.05 2.25
N LYS A 264 23.71 35.25 3.44
CA LYS A 264 23.02 34.17 4.19
C LYS A 264 21.51 34.29 4.06
N ALA A 265 21.02 34.60 2.85
CA ALA A 265 19.62 34.44 2.52
C ALA A 265 19.26 32.96 2.72
N SER A 266 18.57 32.73 3.84
CA SER A 266 17.89 31.52 4.24
C SER A 266 17.38 30.74 3.04
N ILE A 267 18.03 29.61 2.75
CA ILE A 267 17.42 28.55 1.96
C ILE A 267 16.29 28.00 2.84
N GLN A 268 15.11 28.62 2.76
CA GLN A 268 13.91 28.09 3.37
C GLN A 268 13.58 26.80 2.61
N ILE A 269 14.06 25.68 3.14
CA ILE A 269 13.65 24.36 2.68
C ILE A 269 12.18 24.25 3.07
N ASN A 270 11.29 24.66 2.18
CA ASN A 270 9.87 24.42 2.33
C ASN A 270 9.70 22.90 2.34
N ARG A 271 9.56 22.34 3.55
CA ARG A 271 9.20 20.94 3.75
C ARG A 271 7.72 20.82 3.40
N GLN A 272 7.43 20.86 2.11
CA GLN A 272 6.11 20.52 1.62
C GLN A 272 5.93 19.03 1.93
N SER A 273 4.86 18.71 2.67
CA SER A 273 4.43 17.33 2.83
C SER A 273 3.93 16.88 1.47
N MET A 274 4.75 16.16 0.72
CA MET A 274 4.39 15.60 -0.57
C MET A 274 3.71 14.25 -0.36
N GLY A 275 2.72 13.93 -1.18
CA GLY A 275 2.11 12.59 -1.16
C GLY A 275 3.06 11.54 -1.77
N PRO A 276 2.82 10.23 -1.54
CA PRO A 276 3.68 9.16 -2.08
C PRO A 276 3.88 9.21 -3.60
N VAL A 277 2.82 9.55 -4.35
CA VAL A 277 2.90 9.72 -5.82
C VAL A 277 3.78 10.92 -6.19
N GLN A 278 3.63 12.04 -5.48
CA GLN A 278 4.40 13.25 -5.72
C GLN A 278 5.88 13.09 -5.32
N GLU A 279 6.17 12.26 -4.32
CA GLU A 279 7.54 11.90 -3.97
C GLU A 279 8.24 11.12 -5.09
N LEU A 280 7.53 10.19 -5.75
CA LEU A 280 8.04 9.49 -6.94
C LEU A 280 8.26 10.47 -8.10
N GLU A 281 7.31 11.37 -8.34
CA GLU A 281 7.39 12.37 -9.40
C GLU A 281 8.59 13.31 -9.23
N ASN A 282 8.90 13.70 -8.00
CA ASN A 282 9.97 14.65 -7.70
C ASN A 282 11.27 13.94 -7.26
N MET A 283 11.38 12.64 -7.52
CA MET A 283 12.55 11.84 -7.16
C MET A 283 13.79 12.31 -7.95
N SER A 284 14.75 12.88 -7.23
CA SER A 284 16.06 13.26 -7.76
C SER A 284 17.14 12.29 -7.30
N ILE A 285 18.31 12.30 -7.95
CA ILE A 285 19.46 11.47 -7.53
C ILE A 285 19.89 11.74 -6.08
N VAL A 286 19.74 12.98 -5.61
CA VAL A 286 20.05 13.35 -4.21
C VAL A 286 19.01 12.73 -3.26
N ALA A 287 17.73 12.78 -3.62
CA ALA A 287 16.67 12.14 -2.84
C ALA A 287 16.84 10.61 -2.81
N PHE A 288 17.18 10.01 -3.95
CA PHE A 288 17.46 8.58 -4.07
C PHE A 288 18.62 8.14 -3.16
N ARG A 289 19.74 8.87 -3.15
CA ARG A 289 20.88 8.61 -2.26
C ARG A 289 20.60 8.91 -0.78
N ARG A 290 19.56 9.70 -0.48
CA ARG A 290 19.09 9.94 0.89
C ARG A 290 18.23 8.80 1.43
N LEU A 291 17.49 8.08 0.56
CA LEU A 291 16.74 6.88 0.97
C LEU A 291 17.69 5.81 1.50
N SER A 292 18.80 5.58 0.80
CA SER A 292 19.87 4.72 1.25
C SER A 292 21.20 5.09 0.56
N PRO A 293 22.35 5.00 1.27
CA PRO A 293 23.67 5.15 0.67
C PRO A 293 23.98 4.09 -0.40
N ASP A 294 23.46 2.87 -0.22
CA ASP A 294 23.58 1.79 -1.21
C ASP A 294 22.40 1.85 -2.19
N PRO A 295 22.66 1.99 -3.52
CA PRO A 295 21.61 2.10 -4.54
C PRO A 295 20.68 0.89 -4.57
N LYS A 296 21.18 -0.31 -4.25
CA LYS A 296 20.37 -1.53 -4.21
C LYS A 296 19.30 -1.45 -3.11
N ASN A 297 19.64 -0.93 -1.95
CA ASN A 297 18.67 -0.77 -0.87
C ASN A 297 17.74 0.42 -1.12
N ALA A 298 18.21 1.46 -1.82
CA ALA A 298 17.38 2.60 -2.20
C ALA A 298 16.25 2.16 -3.16
N ILE A 299 16.56 1.31 -4.14
CA ILE A 299 15.53 0.81 -5.07
C ILE A 299 14.50 -0.06 -4.39
N VAL A 300 14.91 -0.89 -3.42
CA VAL A 300 13.98 -1.71 -2.62
C VAL A 300 13.00 -0.82 -1.86
N GLN A 301 13.42 0.36 -1.38
CA GLN A 301 12.49 1.32 -0.77
C GLN A 301 11.51 1.91 -1.79
N VAL A 302 11.99 2.27 -2.98
CA VAL A 302 11.11 2.76 -4.07
C VAL A 302 10.11 1.68 -4.50
N GLU A 303 10.55 0.43 -4.66
CA GLU A 303 9.71 -0.74 -4.92
C GLU A 303 8.64 -0.92 -3.84
N ASN A 304 9.04 -0.87 -2.57
CA ASN A 304 8.13 -0.98 -1.43
C ASN A 304 7.09 0.15 -1.44
N MET A 305 7.48 1.36 -1.83
CA MET A 305 6.57 2.50 -1.94
C MET A 305 5.54 2.27 -3.05
N ILE A 306 5.97 1.87 -4.24
CA ILE A 306 5.07 1.54 -5.36
C ILE A 306 4.14 0.37 -5.00
N ASN A 307 4.67 -0.68 -4.36
CA ASN A 307 3.89 -1.83 -3.92
C ASN A 307 2.86 -1.47 -2.84
N THR A 308 3.21 -0.56 -1.93
CA THR A 308 2.26 -0.02 -0.94
C THR A 308 1.12 0.71 -1.65
N ILE A 309 1.44 1.61 -2.59
CA ILE A 309 0.44 2.33 -3.39
C ILE A 309 -0.45 1.36 -4.18
N LYS A 310 0.14 0.30 -4.76
CA LYS A 310 -0.59 -0.76 -5.47
C LYS A 310 -1.58 -1.50 -4.58
N ASN A 311 -1.20 -1.79 -3.34
CA ASN A 311 -2.08 -2.46 -2.38
C ASN A 311 -3.23 -1.57 -1.91
N GLU A 312 -3.05 -0.25 -1.92
CA GLU A 312 -4.09 0.72 -1.58
C GLU A 312 -5.06 0.94 -2.73
N SER A 313 -4.56 1.18 -3.94
CA SER A 313 -5.38 1.43 -5.13
C SER A 313 -4.61 1.17 -6.42
N PHE A 314 -5.23 0.39 -7.30
CA PHE A 314 -4.68 0.14 -8.63
C PHE A 314 -4.60 1.42 -9.49
N LEU A 315 -5.53 2.36 -9.33
CA LEU A 315 -5.49 3.64 -10.06
C LEU A 315 -4.27 4.48 -9.64
N PHE A 316 -4.00 4.56 -8.33
CA PHE A 316 -2.81 5.26 -7.83
C PHE A 316 -1.52 4.54 -8.24
N TYR A 317 -1.54 3.23 -8.42
CA TYR A 317 -0.38 2.50 -8.97
C TYR A 317 -0.06 2.91 -10.41
N ILE A 318 -1.06 3.06 -11.27
CA ILE A 318 -0.85 3.57 -12.64
C ILE A 318 -0.28 5.00 -12.58
N GLU A 319 -0.84 5.84 -11.70
CA GLU A 319 -0.35 7.21 -11.50
C GLU A 319 1.08 7.24 -10.96
N ALA A 320 1.43 6.36 -10.02
CA ALA A 320 2.77 6.20 -9.47
C ALA A 320 3.78 5.76 -10.52
N LYS A 321 3.42 4.82 -11.42
CA LYS A 321 4.27 4.44 -12.56
C LYS A 321 4.50 5.63 -13.49
N LYS A 322 3.45 6.38 -13.82
CA LYS A 322 3.57 7.60 -14.64
C LYS A 322 4.46 8.64 -13.97
N ALA A 323 4.27 8.88 -12.68
CA ALA A 323 5.06 9.79 -11.85
C ALA A 323 6.55 9.40 -11.83
N TRP A 324 6.85 8.10 -11.67
CA TRP A 324 8.22 7.59 -11.76
C TRP A 324 8.86 7.90 -13.12
N TYR A 325 8.15 7.67 -14.23
CA TYR A 325 8.67 7.96 -15.57
C TYR A 325 8.81 9.45 -15.87
N SER A 326 8.10 10.33 -15.16
CA SER A 326 8.31 11.78 -15.21
C SER A 326 9.38 12.28 -14.23
N SER A 327 9.96 11.41 -13.41
CA SER A 327 10.92 11.83 -12.39
C SER A 327 12.22 12.37 -12.96
N PRO A 328 12.83 13.41 -12.36
CA PRO A 328 14.14 13.91 -12.78
C PRO A 328 15.21 12.84 -12.82
N LEU A 329 15.18 11.88 -11.89
CA LEU A 329 16.09 10.73 -11.87
C LEU A 329 15.93 9.84 -13.11
N PHE A 330 14.70 9.47 -13.46
CA PHE A 330 14.43 8.64 -14.64
C PHE A 330 14.80 9.36 -15.95
N LEU A 331 14.49 10.66 -16.05
CA LEU A 331 14.84 11.45 -17.22
C LEU A 331 16.36 11.58 -17.39
N GLN A 332 17.11 11.77 -16.30
CA GLN A 332 18.57 11.80 -16.33
C GLN A 332 19.15 10.44 -16.76
N TYR A 333 18.61 9.34 -16.24
CA TYR A 333 18.96 7.97 -16.65
C TYR A 333 18.72 7.74 -18.14
N HIS A 334 17.52 8.07 -18.62
CA HIS A 334 17.13 7.89 -20.02
C HIS A 334 17.97 8.77 -20.95
N GLY A 335 18.22 10.03 -20.57
CA GLY A 335 19.08 10.95 -21.31
C GLY A 335 20.51 10.43 -21.46
N LEU A 336 21.08 9.83 -20.41
CA LEU A 336 22.41 9.24 -20.48
C LEU A 336 22.46 8.10 -21.51
N ILE A 337 21.45 7.22 -21.51
CA ILE A 337 21.37 6.12 -22.47
C ILE A 337 21.24 6.63 -23.91
N THR A 338 20.36 7.61 -24.16
CA THR A 338 20.19 8.15 -25.51
C THR A 338 21.45 8.85 -26.00
N GLU A 339 22.13 9.61 -25.14
CA GLU A 339 23.41 10.25 -25.48
C GLU A 339 24.52 9.23 -25.77
N ALA A 340 24.61 8.15 -24.98
CA ALA A 340 25.59 7.08 -25.21
C ALA A 340 25.36 6.39 -26.56
N ILE A 341 24.10 6.10 -26.89
CA ILE A 341 23.71 5.52 -28.19
C ILE A 341 24.04 6.47 -29.33
N ASN A 342 23.65 7.74 -29.23
CA ASN A 342 23.89 8.75 -30.27
C ASN A 342 25.38 9.01 -30.50
N SER A 343 26.17 8.98 -29.42
CA SER A 343 27.62 9.18 -29.47
C SER A 343 28.41 7.92 -29.82
N LYS A 344 27.74 6.76 -29.91
CA LYS A 344 28.35 5.43 -30.09
C LYS A 344 29.44 5.14 -29.04
N ARG A 345 29.22 5.57 -27.81
CA ARG A 345 30.13 5.38 -26.67
C ARG A 345 29.57 4.35 -25.71
N THR A 346 30.43 3.73 -24.92
CA THR A 346 29.98 2.88 -23.82
C THR A 346 29.37 3.73 -22.71
N LEU A 347 28.48 3.16 -21.88
CA LEU A 347 27.88 3.86 -20.74
C LEU A 347 28.95 4.34 -19.74
N GLN A 348 30.02 3.56 -19.56
CA GLN A 348 31.15 3.91 -18.69
C GLN A 348 31.89 5.15 -19.20
N GLU A 349 32.14 5.23 -20.51
CA GLU A 349 32.73 6.42 -21.12
C GLU A 349 31.79 7.62 -21.00
N GLN A 350 30.50 7.45 -21.28
CA GLN A 350 29.52 8.56 -21.21
C GLN A 350 29.39 9.13 -19.80
N LEU A 351 29.47 8.28 -18.76
CA LEU A 351 29.49 8.70 -17.36
C LEU A 351 30.66 9.64 -17.05
N ALA A 352 31.84 9.41 -17.65
CA ALA A 352 33.02 10.25 -17.43
C ALA A 352 32.89 11.66 -18.04
N PHE A 353 31.99 11.85 -19.01
CA PHE A 353 31.74 13.14 -19.67
C PHE A 353 30.57 13.93 -19.05
N GLN A 354 29.94 13.43 -17.98
CA GLN A 354 28.81 14.13 -17.36
C GLN A 354 29.24 15.42 -16.65
N ASN A 355 28.75 16.56 -17.15
CA ASN A 355 28.88 17.88 -16.52
C ASN A 355 27.62 18.26 -15.73
N VAL A 356 27.03 17.31 -14.98
CA VAL A 356 25.79 17.53 -14.23
C VAL A 356 26.11 17.61 -12.73
N PRO A 357 25.51 18.56 -11.98
CA PRO A 357 25.62 18.57 -10.53
C PRO A 357 24.97 17.30 -9.96
N ASN A 358 25.80 16.38 -9.43
CA ASN A 358 25.46 15.01 -9.03
C ASN A 358 25.33 14.03 -10.22
N PRO A 359 26.47 13.55 -10.77
CA PRO A 359 26.44 12.53 -11.81
C PRO A 359 25.91 11.21 -11.26
N LEU A 360 25.27 10.42 -12.13
CA LEU A 360 24.92 9.04 -11.81
C LEU A 360 26.22 8.22 -11.68
N THR A 361 26.18 7.15 -10.90
CA THR A 361 27.26 6.16 -10.88
C THR A 361 26.87 4.93 -11.69
N MET A 362 27.86 4.10 -12.05
CA MET A 362 27.59 2.84 -12.73
C MET A 362 26.68 1.92 -11.90
N ALA A 363 26.87 1.91 -10.56
CA ALA A 363 26.02 1.15 -9.65
C ALA A 363 24.56 1.66 -9.64
N ASP A 364 24.36 2.98 -9.73
CA ASP A 364 23.01 3.56 -9.86
C ASP A 364 22.34 3.08 -11.15
N LEU A 365 23.06 3.07 -12.28
CA LEU A 365 22.54 2.65 -13.58
C LEU A 365 22.12 1.17 -13.61
N GLU A 366 22.97 0.28 -13.12
CA GLU A 366 22.67 -1.16 -13.10
C GLU A 366 21.37 -1.45 -12.35
N VAL A 367 21.21 -0.81 -11.18
CA VAL A 367 20.02 -0.97 -10.36
C VAL A 367 18.79 -0.38 -11.04
N LEU A 368 18.89 0.81 -11.63
CA LEU A 368 17.80 1.43 -12.37
C LEU A 368 17.35 0.61 -13.59
N ILE A 369 18.28 -0.02 -14.32
CA ILE A 369 17.96 -0.91 -15.45
C ILE A 369 17.14 -2.11 -14.95
N THR A 370 17.64 -2.80 -13.92
CA THR A 370 16.96 -3.98 -13.36
C THR A 370 15.57 -3.64 -12.83
N PHE A 371 15.43 -2.50 -12.16
CA PHE A 371 14.17 -2.02 -11.64
C PHE A 371 13.18 -1.63 -12.73
N ASN A 372 13.61 -0.86 -13.73
CA ASN A 372 12.72 -0.47 -14.83
C ASN A 372 12.22 -1.69 -15.62
N HIS A 373 13.04 -2.75 -15.77
CA HIS A 373 12.60 -4.00 -16.36
C HIS A 373 11.55 -4.73 -15.51
N SER A 374 11.59 -4.59 -14.18
CA SER A 374 10.58 -5.16 -13.28
C SER A 374 9.23 -4.42 -13.28
N LEU A 375 9.23 -3.16 -13.74
CA LEU A 375 8.05 -2.31 -13.81
C LEU A 375 7.24 -2.48 -15.09
N ILE A 376 7.85 -3.01 -16.17
CA ILE A 376 7.17 -3.36 -17.42
C ILE A 376 6.31 -4.60 -17.15
#